data_AF-A0A346SID9-F1
#
_entry.id   AF-A0A346SID9-F1
#
_cell.length_a   1.000
_cell.length_b   1.000
_cell.length_c   1.000
_cell.angle_alpha   90.00
_cell.angle_beta   90.00
_cell.angle_gamma   90.00
#
_symmetry.space_group_name_H-M   'P 1'
#
loop_
_entity.id
_entity.type
_entity.pdbx_description
1 polymer ?
#
loop_
_entity_poly.entity_id
_entity_poly.type
_entity_poly.pdbx_seq_one_letter_code
_entity_poly.pdbx_strand_id
1 'polypeptide(L)'
;MQFRSADTLVQETPALELQGVDGRKGGMIKLLGYVTAGVWQALSIVVLLGLMHGSANMVLVNLVMAAIFSGCAAFFAWRAKIVKALRQRDPDAPEMRRFVIVECVSGLAVLLLGLLLLAMATFRVFSEGFPVFG
;
A
#
# COMPACT_ATOMS: atom_id res chain seq x y z
N MET A 1 5.14 -68.07 15.70
CA MET A 1 6.10 -66.96 15.44
C MET A 1 5.52 -66.05 14.37
N GLN A 2 5.01 -64.88 14.75
CA GLN A 2 4.64 -63.81 13.83
C GLN A 2 5.13 -62.51 14.46
N PHE A 3 6.23 -61.98 13.93
CA PHE A 3 6.76 -60.66 14.29
C PHE A 3 5.98 -59.61 13.49
N ARG A 4 5.17 -58.82 14.18
CA ARG A 4 4.40 -57.71 13.63
C ARG A 4 5.34 -56.48 13.63
N SER A 5 5.83 -56.10 12.44
CA SER A 5 6.66 -54.90 12.25
C SER A 5 5.98 -53.65 12.80
N ALA A 6 6.73 -52.91 13.61
CA ALA A 6 6.31 -51.69 14.31
C ALA A 6 6.82 -50.40 13.61
N ASP A 7 6.88 -50.39 12.28
CA ASP A 7 7.57 -49.34 11.50
C ASP A 7 6.65 -48.43 10.67
N THR A 8 5.36 -48.31 11.00
CA THR A 8 4.40 -47.49 10.23
C THR A 8 3.62 -46.49 11.09
N LEU A 9 4.33 -45.78 11.98
CA LEU A 9 3.82 -44.59 12.67
C LEU A 9 4.76 -43.40 12.46
N VAL A 10 5.22 -43.18 11.22
CA VAL A 10 5.82 -41.91 10.82
C VAL A 10 4.69 -40.94 10.49
N GLN A 11 4.13 -40.35 11.56
CA GLN A 11 3.97 -38.90 11.67
C GLN A 11 3.30 -38.17 10.48
N GLU A 12 2.07 -38.57 10.15
CA GLU A 12 1.16 -37.67 9.44
C GLU A 12 0.62 -36.61 10.41
N THR A 13 1.34 -35.51 10.59
CA THR A 13 0.85 -34.25 11.21
C THR A 13 1.91 -33.15 11.06
N PRO A 14 1.61 -31.90 10.66
CA PRO A 14 0.41 -31.35 10.02
C PRO A 14 0.75 -30.41 8.83
N ALA A 15 0.32 -30.74 7.61
CA ALA A 15 0.31 -29.78 6.48
C ALA A 15 -0.64 -28.58 6.70
N LEU A 16 -1.45 -28.60 7.76
CA LEU A 16 -2.44 -27.58 8.11
C LEU A 16 -1.88 -26.37 8.88
N GLU A 17 -0.72 -26.48 9.55
CA GLU A 17 -0.17 -25.34 10.34
C GLU A 17 0.55 -24.29 9.49
N LEU A 18 1.16 -24.69 8.36
CA LEU A 18 1.87 -23.77 7.47
C LEU A 18 0.94 -22.88 6.64
N GLN A 19 -0.33 -23.26 6.46
CA GLN A 19 -1.31 -22.49 5.70
C GLN A 19 -1.76 -21.20 6.41
N GLY A 20 -1.70 -21.15 7.75
CA GLY A 20 -2.15 -20.00 8.54
C GLY A 20 -1.18 -18.80 8.54
N VAL A 21 0.12 -19.04 8.33
CA VAL A 21 1.15 -17.99 8.38
C VAL A 21 1.25 -17.23 7.05
N ASP A 22 1.03 -17.89 5.92
CA ASP A 22 1.15 -17.27 4.59
C ASP A 22 -0.04 -16.39 4.18
N GLY A 23 -1.23 -16.69 4.71
CA GLY A 23 -2.41 -15.83 4.55
C GLY A 23 -2.20 -14.43 5.16
N ARG A 24 -1.52 -14.35 6.31
CA ARG A 24 -1.31 -13.10 7.06
C ARG A 24 -0.36 -12.15 6.32
N LYS A 25 0.73 -12.67 5.76
CA LYS A 25 1.71 -11.89 4.99
C LYS A 25 1.12 -11.32 3.69
N GLY A 26 0.24 -12.09 3.05
CA GLY A 26 -0.49 -11.64 1.86
C GLY A 26 -1.48 -10.51 2.10
N GLY A 27 -2.05 -10.44 3.31
CA GLY A 27 -2.94 -9.36 3.73
C GLY A 27 -2.20 -8.03 3.92
N MET A 28 -1.01 -8.06 4.53
CA MET A 28 -0.22 -6.84 4.81
C MET A 28 0.15 -6.04 3.56
N ILE A 29 0.58 -6.71 2.49
CA ILE A 29 1.00 -6.02 1.26
C ILE A 29 -0.20 -5.33 0.58
N LYS A 30 -1.37 -6.00 0.59
CA LYS A 30 -2.61 -5.41 0.07
C LYS A 30 -3.00 -4.18 0.88
N LEU A 31 -2.97 -4.31 2.20
CA LEU A 31 -3.30 -3.21 3.11
C LEU A 31 -2.35 -2.03 2.86
N LEU A 32 -1.04 -2.28 2.74
CA LEU A 32 -0.06 -1.24 2.46
C LEU A 32 -0.39 -0.48 1.17
N GLY A 33 -0.67 -1.17 0.07
CA GLY A 33 -1.03 -0.52 -1.20
C GLY A 33 -2.29 0.35 -1.11
N TYR A 34 -3.34 -0.12 -0.43
CA TYR A 34 -4.57 0.65 -0.24
C TYR A 34 -4.39 1.83 0.71
N VAL A 35 -3.64 1.66 1.80
CA VAL A 35 -3.32 2.75 2.73
C VAL A 35 -2.51 3.83 2.01
N THR A 36 -1.50 3.44 1.23
CA THR A 36 -0.75 4.38 0.39
C THR A 36 -1.68 5.13 -0.55
N ALA A 37 -2.52 4.42 -1.32
CA ALA A 37 -3.50 5.07 -2.19
C ALA A 37 -4.42 6.06 -1.44
N GLY A 38 -4.88 5.68 -0.25
CA GLY A 38 -5.70 6.55 0.61
C GLY A 38 -4.98 7.82 1.05
N VAL A 39 -3.69 7.74 1.41
CA VAL A 39 -2.88 8.91 1.79
C VAL A 39 -2.71 9.88 0.62
N TRP A 40 -2.41 9.37 -0.59
CA TRP A 40 -2.30 10.22 -1.78
C TRP A 40 -3.64 10.84 -2.18
N GLN A 41 -4.75 10.12 -1.98
CA GLN A 41 -6.08 10.67 -2.21
C GLN A 41 -6.43 11.75 -1.17
N ALA A 42 -6.09 11.54 0.10
CA ALA A 42 -6.26 12.54 1.16
C ALA A 42 -5.46 13.81 0.86
N LEU A 43 -4.22 13.66 0.36
CA LEU A 43 -3.39 14.79 -0.07
C LEU A 43 -4.06 15.59 -1.18
N SER A 44 -4.63 14.93 -2.19
CA SER A 44 -5.41 15.59 -3.26
C SER A 44 -6.58 16.39 -2.69
N ILE A 45 -7.32 15.82 -1.73
CA ILE A 45 -8.46 16.49 -1.09
C ILE A 45 -8.00 17.70 -0.28
N VAL A 46 -6.93 17.60 0.51
CA VAL A 46 -6.40 18.72 1.31
C VAL A 46 -5.95 19.87 0.41
N VAL A 47 -5.31 19.58 -0.74
CA VAL A 47 -4.95 20.61 -1.72
C VAL A 47 -6.19 21.33 -2.26
N LEU A 48 -7.25 20.58 -2.58
CA LEU A 48 -8.52 21.17 -3.04
C LEU A 48 -9.21 22.00 -1.96
N LEU A 49 -9.18 21.56 -0.69
CA LEU A 49 -9.71 22.33 0.44
C LEU A 49 -8.91 23.62 0.67
N GLY A 50 -7.61 23.61 0.40
CA GLY A 50 -6.76 24.81 0.44
C GLY A 50 -7.25 25.90 -0.52
N LEU A 51 -7.85 25.54 -1.67
CA LEU A 51 -8.44 26.51 -2.60
C LEU A 51 -9.62 27.28 -2.01
N MET A 52 -10.28 26.74 -0.98
CA MET A 52 -11.40 27.43 -0.31
C MET A 52 -10.94 28.52 0.66
N HIS A 53 -9.65 28.54 1.05
CA HIS A 53 -9.13 29.40 2.11
C HIS A 53 -8.30 30.60 1.61
N GLY A 54 -7.96 30.69 0.31
CA GLY A 54 -6.96 31.65 -0.18
C GLY A 54 -7.32 32.42 -1.45
N SER A 55 -6.56 33.50 -1.70
CA SER A 55 -6.67 34.36 -2.88
C SER A 55 -6.34 33.60 -4.17
N ALA A 56 -6.93 34.03 -5.30
CA ALA A 56 -6.93 33.34 -6.60
C ALA A 56 -5.55 33.14 -7.27
N ASN A 57 -4.45 33.47 -6.60
CA ASN A 57 -3.11 33.23 -7.12
C ASN A 57 -2.78 31.73 -7.05
N MET A 58 -2.26 31.17 -8.14
CA MET A 58 -1.84 29.76 -8.26
C MET A 58 -2.96 28.70 -8.18
N VAL A 59 -4.23 29.04 -8.44
CA VAL A 59 -5.34 28.06 -8.51
C VAL A 59 -5.03 26.93 -9.49
N LEU A 60 -4.50 27.26 -10.67
CA LEU A 60 -4.12 26.28 -11.68
C LEU A 60 -3.07 25.29 -11.15
N VAL A 61 -2.07 25.77 -10.40
CA VAL A 61 -1.02 24.92 -9.82
C VAL A 61 -1.61 23.94 -8.81
N ASN A 62 -2.46 24.41 -7.90
CA ASN A 62 -3.12 23.55 -6.92
C ASN A 62 -4.03 22.50 -7.59
N LEU A 63 -4.77 22.87 -8.64
CA LEU A 63 -5.59 21.92 -9.41
C LEU A 63 -4.73 20.86 -10.11
N VAL A 64 -3.64 21.26 -10.76
CA VAL A 64 -2.70 20.33 -11.41
C VAL A 64 -2.08 19.39 -10.38
N MET A 65 -1.64 19.90 -9.23
CA MET A 65 -1.07 19.07 -8.16
C MET A 65 -2.10 18.12 -7.55
N ALA A 66 -3.34 18.58 -7.32
CA ALA A 66 -4.42 17.72 -6.86
C ALA A 66 -4.71 16.58 -7.86
N ALA A 67 -4.70 16.88 -9.16
CA ALA A 67 -4.86 15.88 -10.21
C ALA A 67 -3.70 14.88 -10.24
N ILE A 68 -2.45 15.35 -10.08
CA ILE A 68 -1.26 14.48 -9.97
C ILE A 68 -1.41 13.54 -8.78
N PHE A 69 -1.77 14.05 -7.60
CA PHE A 69 -1.93 13.25 -6.38
C PHE A 69 -3.07 12.23 -6.51
N SER A 70 -4.18 12.60 -7.14
CA SER A 70 -5.25 11.65 -7.46
C SER A 70 -4.79 10.59 -8.46
N GLY A 71 -4.00 10.97 -9.47
CA GLY A 71 -3.37 10.03 -10.40
C GLY A 71 -2.45 9.03 -9.69
N CYS A 72 -1.63 9.50 -8.75
CA CYS A 72 -0.81 8.64 -7.89
C CYS A 72 -1.68 7.67 -7.07
N ALA A 73 -2.76 8.16 -6.45
CA ALA A 73 -3.68 7.32 -5.69
C ALA A 73 -4.30 6.21 -6.56
N ALA A 74 -4.79 6.56 -7.75
CA ALA A 74 -5.32 5.60 -8.72
C ALA A 74 -4.26 4.59 -9.16
N PHE A 75 -3.03 5.05 -9.45
CA PHE A 75 -1.92 4.20 -9.82
C PHE A 75 -1.57 3.19 -8.72
N PHE A 76 -1.48 3.61 -7.46
CA PHE A 76 -1.19 2.69 -6.35
C PHE A 76 -2.32 1.70 -6.09
N ALA A 77 -3.58 2.14 -6.20
CA ALA A 77 -4.74 1.24 -6.09
C ALA A 77 -4.76 0.19 -7.21
N TRP A 78 -4.42 0.58 -8.44
CA TRP A 78 -4.30 -0.34 -9.58
C TRP A 78 -3.11 -1.30 -9.41
N ARG A 79 -1.94 -0.80 -9.01
CA ARG A 79 -0.75 -1.61 -8.73
C ARG A 79 -1.03 -2.68 -7.67
N ALA A 80 -1.72 -2.32 -6.58
CA ALA A 80 -2.12 -3.27 -5.55
C ALA A 80 -3.02 -4.41 -6.09
N LYS A 81 -3.91 -4.10 -7.05
CA LYS A 81 -4.73 -5.12 -7.74
C LYS A 81 -3.88 -6.03 -8.62
N ILE A 82 -2.92 -5.49 -9.36
CA ILE A 82 -2.01 -6.29 -10.21
C ILE A 82 -1.15 -7.21 -9.38
N VAL A 83 -0.50 -6.71 -8.32
CA VAL A 83 0.35 -7.52 -7.44
C VAL A 83 -0.47 -8.66 -6.82
N LYS A 84 -1.72 -8.40 -6.43
CA LYS A 84 -2.64 -9.44 -5.96
C LYS A 84 -2.92 -10.49 -7.04
N ALA A 85 -3.20 -10.07 -8.27
CA ALA A 85 -3.49 -10.98 -9.38
C ALA A 85 -2.27 -11.83 -9.77
N LEU A 86 -1.07 -11.24 -9.80
CA LEU A 86 0.19 -11.94 -10.06
C LEU A 86 0.49 -12.99 -8.99
N ARG A 87 0.33 -12.63 -7.71
CA ARG A 87 0.54 -13.56 -6.59
C ARG A 87 -0.44 -14.73 -6.58
N GLN A 88 -1.64 -14.55 -7.15
CA GLN A 88 -2.61 -15.63 -7.29
C GLN A 88 -2.29 -16.60 -8.43
N ARG A 89 -1.57 -16.15 -9.47
CA ARG A 89 -1.19 -17.01 -10.60
C ARG A 89 0.01 -17.89 -10.30
N ASP A 90 0.99 -17.39 -9.56
CA ASP A 90 2.22 -18.13 -9.27
C ASP A 90 2.68 -17.87 -7.82
N PRO A 91 2.10 -18.59 -6.85
CA PRO A 91 2.37 -18.36 -5.43
C PRO A 91 3.74 -18.87 -4.97
N ASP A 92 4.31 -19.87 -5.64
CA ASP A 92 5.49 -20.61 -5.17
C ASP A 92 6.80 -20.25 -5.91
N ALA A 93 6.74 -19.34 -6.90
CA ALA A 93 7.95 -18.89 -7.59
C ALA A 93 8.94 -18.20 -6.62
N PRO A 94 10.22 -18.63 -6.58
CA PRO A 94 11.23 -18.02 -5.70
C PRO A 94 11.49 -16.54 -6.04
N GLU A 95 11.25 -16.14 -7.28
CA GLU A 95 11.34 -14.76 -7.77
C GLU A 95 10.28 -13.84 -7.13
N MET A 96 9.09 -14.38 -6.85
CA MET A 96 7.99 -13.65 -6.22
C MET A 96 8.39 -13.14 -4.84
N ARG A 97 9.22 -13.88 -4.10
CA ARG A 97 9.67 -13.48 -2.76
C ARG A 97 10.55 -12.22 -2.80
N ARG A 98 11.47 -12.12 -3.77
CA ARG A 98 12.31 -10.93 -3.96
C ARG A 98 11.47 -9.74 -4.41
N PHE A 99 10.57 -9.97 -5.36
CA PHE A 99 9.64 -8.96 -5.85
C PHE A 99 8.80 -8.36 -4.71
N VAL A 100 8.24 -9.22 -3.84
CA VAL A 100 7.45 -8.79 -2.68
C VAL A 100 8.22 -7.91 -1.71
N ILE A 101 9.50 -8.21 -1.45
CA ILE A 101 10.33 -7.40 -0.54
C ILE A 101 10.56 -6.01 -1.14
N VAL A 102 10.93 -5.93 -2.42
CA VAL A 102 11.15 -4.66 -3.12
C VAL A 102 9.85 -3.85 -3.18
N GLU A 103 8.72 -4.50 -3.46
CA GLU A 103 7.39 -3.90 -3.44
C GLU A 103 7.06 -3.32 -2.06
N CYS A 104 7.35 -4.06 -0.99
CA CYS A 104 7.09 -3.63 0.38
C CYS A 104 7.95 -2.42 0.78
N VAL A 105 9.26 -2.46 0.48
CA VAL A 105 10.18 -1.35 0.79
C VAL A 105 9.82 -0.10 0.00
N SER A 106 9.58 -0.23 -1.30
CA SER A 106 9.17 0.91 -2.14
C SER A 106 7.80 1.45 -1.73
N GLY A 107 6.83 0.58 -1.42
CA GLY A 107 5.52 0.96 -0.92
C GLY A 107 5.58 1.71 0.41
N LEU A 108 6.43 1.27 1.33
CA LEU A 108 6.64 1.93 2.62
C LEU A 108 7.31 3.30 2.45
N ALA A 109 8.33 3.41 1.60
CA ALA A 109 8.99 4.69 1.33
C ALA A 109 8.01 5.72 0.75
N VAL A 110 7.19 5.30 -0.22
CA VAL A 110 6.15 6.14 -0.83
C VAL A 110 5.06 6.50 0.17
N LEU A 111 4.67 5.58 1.07
CA LEU A 111 3.71 5.87 2.13
C LEU A 111 4.23 6.95 3.07
N LEU A 112 5.46 6.80 3.56
CA LEU A 112 6.10 7.76 4.45
C LEU A 112 6.23 9.13 3.80
N LEU A 113 6.62 9.18 2.52
CA LEU A 113 6.65 10.42 1.75
C LEU A 113 5.27 11.05 1.66
N GLY A 114 4.23 10.27 1.31
CA GLY A 114 2.85 10.76 1.23
C GLY A 114 2.35 11.31 2.57
N LEU A 115 2.67 10.64 3.68
CA LEU A 115 2.30 11.08 5.03
C LEU A 115 3.01 12.38 5.42
N LEU A 116 4.30 12.51 5.10
CA LEU A 116 5.07 13.74 5.33
C LEU A 116 4.46 14.92 4.55
N LEU A 117 4.18 14.71 3.26
CA LEU A 117 3.56 15.72 2.40
C LEU A 117 2.15 16.09 2.90
N LEU A 118 1.38 15.10 3.34
CA LEU A 118 0.05 15.32 3.89
C LEU A 118 0.10 16.12 5.19
N ALA A 119 1.04 15.81 6.08
CA ALA A 119 1.24 16.57 7.31
C ALA A 119 1.60 18.02 7.01
N MET A 120 2.53 18.26 6.08
CA MET A 120 2.93 19.61 5.67
C MET A 120 1.78 20.38 5.01
N ALA A 121 1.04 19.74 4.08
CA ALA A 121 -0.11 20.34 3.41
C ALA A 121 -1.23 20.68 4.39
N THR A 122 -1.53 19.77 5.33
CA THR A 122 -2.54 19.98 6.38
C THR A 122 -2.12 21.11 7.30
N PHE A 123 -0.86 21.13 7.75
CA PHE A 123 -0.33 22.21 8.58
C PHE A 123 -0.49 23.56 7.87
N ARG A 124 -0.08 23.66 6.61
CA ARG A 124 -0.18 24.89 5.81
C ARG A 124 -1.64 25.36 5.65
N VAL A 125 -2.55 24.46 5.25
CA VAL A 125 -3.95 24.82 4.99
C VAL A 125 -4.70 25.21 6.27
N PHE A 126 -4.58 24.41 7.33
CA PHE A 126 -5.39 24.59 8.53
C PHE A 126 -4.75 25.49 9.59
N SER A 127 -3.42 25.55 9.66
CA SER A 127 -2.72 26.39 10.65
C SER A 127 -2.38 27.77 10.10
N GLU A 128 -1.97 27.86 8.83
CA GLU A 128 -1.59 29.13 8.21
C GLU A 128 -2.74 29.76 7.40
N GLY A 129 -3.77 28.99 7.02
CA GLY A 129 -4.89 29.47 6.20
C GLY A 129 -4.51 29.72 4.74
N PHE A 130 -3.35 29.25 4.29
CA PHE A 130 -2.86 29.44 2.93
C PHE A 130 -3.09 28.21 2.04
N PRO A 131 -3.20 28.39 0.71
CA PRO A 131 -3.16 27.26 -0.20
C PRO A 131 -1.86 26.47 -0.05
N VAL A 132 -1.91 25.17 -0.34
CA VAL A 132 -0.75 24.28 -0.23
C VAL A 132 0.41 24.79 -1.10
N PHE A 133 0.08 25.28 -2.30
CA PHE A 133 1.02 25.93 -3.21
C PHE A 133 0.58 27.37 -3.45
N GLY A 134 1.35 28.35 -2.98
CA GLY A 134 1.03 29.78 -3.09
C GLY A 134 1.63 30.59 -1.95
#